data_AF-A0A4Q5NZM4-F1
#
_entry.id   AF-A0A4Q5NZM4-F1
#
_cell.length_a   1.000
_cell.length_b   1.000
_cell.length_c   1.000
_cell.angle_alpha   90.00
_cell.angle_beta   90.00
_cell.angle_gamma   90.00
#
_symmetry.space_group_name_H-M   'P 1'
#
loop_
_entity.id
_entity.type
_entity.pdbx_description
1 polymer ?
#
loop_
_entity_poly.entity_id
_entity_poly.type
_entity_poly.pdbx_seq_one_letter_code
_entity_poly.pdbx_strand_id
1 'polypeptide(L)'
;MTTYFFPGCRLNVHDSGETTTYFSPSGQVLERLPRPVEDRDTARFLGYGADARRFRREHDVLFHTLAVLQGHECSYMLWDLAHDEAHSMELQHRGEEEDDLCARVHRWLNLDLWSEEIEVLLSRGMDKYELRDFLRAVLEGEIRRIEMPLISSHSN
;
A
#
# COMPACT_ATOMS: atom_id res chain seq x y z
N MET A 1 -10.10 14.03 6.23
CA MET A 1 -10.32 13.09 5.10
C MET A 1 -9.40 13.46 3.95
N THR A 2 -8.62 12.50 3.48
CA THR A 2 -7.70 12.63 2.35
C THR A 2 -8.10 11.62 1.28
N THR A 3 -8.08 12.03 0.01
CA THR A 3 -8.38 11.15 -1.12
C THR A 3 -7.12 10.93 -1.95
N TYR A 4 -6.81 9.67 -2.23
CA TYR A 4 -5.74 9.22 -3.10
C TYR A 4 -6.32 8.65 -4.40
N PHE A 5 -5.59 8.84 -5.48
CA PHE A 5 -5.91 8.34 -6.82
C PHE A 5 -4.78 7.46 -7.30
N PHE A 6 -5.13 6.23 -7.66
CA PHE A 6 -4.24 5.23 -8.23
C PHE A 6 -4.78 4.83 -9.61
N PRO A 7 -4.01 4.12 -10.45
CA PRO A 7 -4.55 3.47 -11.63
C PRO A 7 -5.70 2.53 -11.21
N GLY A 8 -6.83 2.57 -11.90
CA GLY A 8 -7.95 1.66 -11.61
C GLY A 8 -8.63 1.81 -10.23
N CYS A 9 -8.20 2.70 -9.32
CA CYS A 9 -8.93 2.91 -8.06
C CYS A 9 -8.76 4.30 -7.44
N ARG A 10 -9.65 4.63 -6.50
CA ARG A 10 -9.49 5.76 -5.58
C ARG A 10 -9.65 5.26 -4.15
N LEU A 11 -8.88 5.82 -3.23
CA LEU A 11 -8.93 5.51 -1.80
C LEU A 11 -9.27 6.77 -1.02
N ASN A 12 -10.29 6.71 -0.18
CA ASN A 12 -10.59 7.73 0.82
C ASN A 12 -10.06 7.27 2.18
N VAL A 13 -9.35 8.16 2.88
CA VAL A 13 -8.78 7.91 4.21
C VAL A 13 -9.32 8.95 5.18
N HIS A 14 -9.95 8.49 6.26
CA HIS A 14 -10.47 9.33 7.33
C HIS A 14 -9.49 9.45 8.49
N ASP A 15 -9.54 10.55 9.22
CA ASP A 15 -8.62 10.81 10.35
C ASP A 15 -8.82 9.77 11.47
N SER A 16 -10.01 9.16 11.54
CA SER A 16 -10.39 8.04 12.40
C SER A 16 -9.63 6.74 12.11
N GLY A 17 -8.97 6.62 10.95
CA GLY A 17 -8.36 5.38 10.47
C GLY A 17 -9.29 4.49 9.63
N GLU A 18 -10.51 4.95 9.38
CA GLU A 18 -11.43 4.33 8.41
C GLU A 18 -10.95 4.62 6.98
N THR A 19 -11.05 3.60 6.13
CA THR A 19 -10.67 3.67 4.72
C THR A 19 -11.79 3.13 3.83
N THR A 20 -11.94 3.74 2.66
CA THR A 20 -12.87 3.28 1.62
C THR A 20 -12.18 3.30 0.26
N THR A 21 -11.99 2.12 -0.33
CA THR A 21 -11.44 1.97 -1.69
C THR A 21 -12.56 1.75 -2.68
N TYR A 22 -12.57 2.53 -3.77
CA TYR A 22 -13.47 2.38 -4.91
C TYR A 22 -12.66 1.87 -6.11
N PHE A 23 -12.96 0.66 -6.56
CA PHE A 23 -12.30 0.02 -7.69
C PHE A 23 -13.04 0.30 -9.01
N SER A 24 -12.28 0.57 -10.07
CA SER A 24 -12.74 0.89 -11.42
C SER A 24 -12.01 0.02 -12.44
N PRO A 25 -12.67 -0.52 -13.47
CA PRO A 25 -14.08 -0.31 -13.81
C PRO A 25 -15.07 -1.24 -13.09
N SER A 26 -14.61 -2.17 -12.23
CA SER A 26 -15.49 -3.17 -11.60
C SER A 26 -16.60 -2.57 -10.75
N GLY A 27 -16.39 -1.37 -10.20
CA GLY A 27 -17.36 -0.68 -9.34
C GLY A 27 -17.38 -1.21 -7.91
N GLN A 28 -16.50 -2.15 -7.55
CA GLN A 28 -16.43 -2.69 -6.19
C GLN A 28 -15.98 -1.64 -5.18
N VAL A 29 -16.48 -1.80 -3.96
CA VAL A 29 -16.18 -0.91 -2.83
C VAL A 29 -15.72 -1.76 -1.67
N LEU A 30 -14.53 -1.45 -1.15
CA LEU A 30 -14.00 -2.04 0.08
C LEU A 30 -14.00 -0.99 1.18
N GLU A 31 -14.79 -1.24 2.22
CA GLU A 31 -14.82 -0.43 3.45
C GLU A 31 -14.06 -1.16 4.55
N ARG A 32 -13.07 -0.50 5.17
CA ARG A 32 -12.32 -1.06 6.30
C ARG A 32 -12.41 -0.14 7.50
N LEU A 33 -13.01 -0.69 8.56
CA LEU A 33 -13.07 -0.05 9.87
C LEU A 33 -11.83 -0.43 10.73
N PRO A 34 -11.38 0.47 11.62
CA PRO A 34 -10.35 0.15 12.60
C PRO A 34 -10.78 -1.00 13.54
N ARG A 35 -9.89 -1.95 13.78
CA ARG A 35 -10.06 -3.08 14.73
C ARG A 35 -9.16 -2.88 15.94
N PRO A 36 -9.68 -2.41 17.10
CA PRO A 36 -8.85 -1.83 18.16
C PRO A 36 -7.80 -2.73 18.80
N VAL A 37 -7.97 -4.05 18.79
CA VAL A 37 -7.04 -4.99 19.46
C VAL A 37 -5.97 -5.48 18.48
N GLU A 38 -6.38 -6.11 17.39
CA GLU A 38 -5.47 -6.61 16.33
C GLU A 38 -4.58 -5.48 15.79
N ASP A 39 -5.14 -4.31 15.51
CA ASP A 39 -4.39 -3.20 14.93
C ASP A 39 -3.34 -2.63 15.89
N ARG A 40 -3.50 -2.78 17.21
CA ARG A 40 -2.52 -2.26 18.18
C ARG A 40 -1.27 -3.11 18.24
N ASP A 41 -1.41 -4.42 18.21
CA ASP A 41 -0.25 -5.32 18.27
C ASP A 41 0.52 -5.28 16.95
N THR A 42 -0.20 -5.25 15.81
CA THR A 42 0.41 -5.00 14.50
C THR A 42 1.09 -3.63 14.44
N ALA A 43 0.43 -2.55 14.91
CA ALA A 43 1.04 -1.22 14.95
C ALA A 43 2.35 -1.21 15.76
N ARG A 44 2.40 -1.86 16.92
CA ARG A 44 3.63 -1.97 17.72
C ARG A 44 4.73 -2.69 16.95
N PHE A 45 4.41 -3.83 16.37
CA PHE A 45 5.35 -4.63 15.58
C PHE A 45 5.94 -3.85 14.40
N LEU A 46 5.11 -3.05 13.73
CA LEU A 46 5.49 -2.23 12.58
C LEU A 46 6.13 -0.88 12.94
N GLY A 47 6.36 -0.61 14.22
CA GLY A 47 7.06 0.60 14.68
C GLY A 47 6.18 1.84 14.87
N TYR A 48 4.85 1.71 14.85
CA TYR A 48 3.90 2.78 15.18
C TYR A 48 3.69 2.97 16.69
N GLY A 49 4.29 2.12 17.52
CA GLY A 49 3.99 2.07 18.95
C GLY A 49 2.52 1.73 19.17
N ALA A 50 1.80 2.53 19.98
CA ALA A 50 0.38 2.33 20.23
C ALA A 50 -0.55 3.03 19.23
N ASP A 51 -0.01 3.69 18.20
CA ASP A 51 -0.80 4.48 17.23
C ASP A 51 -1.40 3.60 16.11
N ALA A 52 -2.36 2.78 16.50
CA ALA A 52 -3.13 1.95 15.57
C ALA A 52 -3.89 2.77 14.51
N ARG A 53 -4.27 4.02 14.83
CA ARG A 53 -4.98 4.88 13.87
C ARG A 53 -4.05 5.31 12.74
N ARG A 54 -2.83 5.73 13.07
CA ARG A 54 -1.82 6.07 12.06
C ARG A 54 -1.45 4.88 11.20
N PHE A 55 -1.22 3.71 11.80
CA PHE A 55 -1.02 2.46 11.07
C PHE A 55 -2.12 2.27 10.01
N ARG A 56 -3.40 2.32 10.39
CA ARG A 56 -4.51 2.10 9.45
C ARG A 56 -4.62 3.13 8.35
N ARG A 57 -4.38 4.42 8.65
CA ARG A 57 -4.37 5.47 7.63
C ARG A 57 -3.28 5.26 6.58
N GLU A 58 -2.12 4.76 7.00
CA GLU A 58 -0.96 4.58 6.13
C GLU A 58 -0.99 3.23 5.39
N HIS A 59 -1.57 2.19 5.98
CA HIS A 59 -1.49 0.82 5.48
C HIS A 59 -2.14 0.61 4.11
N ASP A 60 -3.40 1.03 3.92
CA ASP A 60 -4.09 0.85 2.64
C ASP A 60 -3.51 1.76 1.55
N VAL A 61 -3.03 2.94 1.94
CA VAL A 61 -2.30 3.85 1.05
C VAL A 61 -1.02 3.16 0.57
N LEU A 62 -0.30 2.52 1.49
CA LEU A 62 0.95 1.84 1.19
C LEU A 62 0.73 0.65 0.26
N PHE A 63 -0.26 -0.21 0.52
CA PHE A 63 -0.61 -1.32 -0.38
C PHE A 63 -0.79 -0.88 -1.83
N HIS A 64 -1.66 0.10 -2.06
CA HIS A 64 -1.88 0.62 -3.41
C HIS A 64 -0.63 1.26 -4.01
N THR A 65 0.15 1.99 -3.21
CA THR A 65 1.39 2.62 -3.68
C THR A 65 2.42 1.58 -4.11
N LEU A 66 2.62 0.53 -3.31
CA LEU A 66 3.55 -0.55 -3.60
C LEU A 66 3.14 -1.33 -4.84
N ALA A 67 1.85 -1.63 -4.98
CA ALA A 67 1.33 -2.28 -6.18
C ALA A 67 1.64 -1.48 -7.45
N VAL A 68 1.46 -0.15 -7.42
CA VAL A 68 1.78 0.71 -8.56
C VAL A 68 3.27 0.76 -8.85
N LEU A 69 4.12 0.81 -7.82
CA LEU A 69 5.59 0.75 -7.98
C LEU A 69 6.04 -0.57 -8.61
N GLN A 70 5.34 -1.67 -8.31
CA GLN A 70 5.57 -3.00 -8.91
C GLN A 70 4.94 -3.15 -10.32
N GLY A 71 4.24 -2.12 -10.81
CA GLY A 71 3.63 -2.12 -12.14
C GLY A 71 2.26 -2.82 -12.19
N HIS A 72 1.54 -2.85 -11.08
CA HIS A 72 0.16 -3.30 -11.01
C HIS A 72 -0.80 -2.12 -10.91
N GLU A 73 -2.01 -2.27 -11.47
CA GLU A 73 -3.01 -1.20 -11.40
C GLU A 73 -3.47 -0.96 -9.96
N CYS A 74 -3.66 -2.03 -9.19
CA CYS A 74 -4.04 -1.95 -7.79
C CYS A 74 -3.47 -3.12 -6.97
N SER A 75 -3.62 -3.03 -5.66
CA SER A 75 -3.25 -4.07 -4.69
C SER A 75 -4.05 -5.35 -4.93
N TYR A 76 -3.36 -6.50 -5.03
CA TYR A 76 -4.01 -7.81 -5.11
C TYR A 76 -4.71 -8.15 -3.80
N MET A 77 -4.06 -7.86 -2.66
CA MET A 77 -4.63 -8.09 -1.34
C MET A 77 -5.95 -7.31 -1.16
N LEU A 78 -5.98 -6.02 -1.47
CA LEU A 78 -7.19 -5.22 -1.32
C LEU A 78 -8.25 -5.55 -2.38
N TRP A 79 -7.84 -5.96 -3.57
CA TRP A 79 -8.76 -6.43 -4.60
C TRP A 79 -9.49 -7.71 -4.18
N ASP A 80 -8.74 -8.71 -3.72
CA ASP A 80 -9.26 -10.00 -3.25
C ASP A 80 -10.30 -9.80 -2.13
N LEU A 81 -9.94 -9.00 -1.12
CA LEU A 81 -10.84 -8.62 -0.02
C LEU A 81 -12.12 -7.93 -0.50
N ALA A 82 -12.05 -7.11 -1.55
CA ALA A 82 -13.20 -6.37 -2.07
C ALA A 82 -14.19 -7.26 -2.84
N HIS A 83 -13.71 -8.34 -3.44
CA HIS A 83 -14.52 -9.21 -4.28
C HIS A 83 -15.01 -10.46 -3.56
N ASP A 84 -14.52 -10.73 -2.32
CA ASP A 84 -14.79 -11.97 -1.54
C ASP A 84 -14.58 -13.23 -2.40
N GLU A 85 -13.70 -13.11 -3.40
CA GLU A 85 -13.39 -14.19 -4.29
C GLU A 85 -12.36 -15.04 -3.56
N ALA A 86 -12.72 -16.27 -3.20
CA ALA A 86 -11.74 -17.31 -2.89
C ALA A 86 -10.99 -17.63 -4.20
N HIS A 87 -10.05 -16.75 -4.56
CA HIS A 87 -9.34 -16.83 -5.82
C HIS A 87 -8.41 -18.04 -5.89
N SER A 88 -7.90 -18.32 -7.09
CA SER A 88 -6.90 -19.36 -7.33
C SER A 88 -5.73 -19.23 -6.34
N MET A 89 -5.09 -20.35 -6.00
CA MET A 89 -3.92 -20.38 -5.11
C MET A 89 -2.83 -19.35 -5.49
N GLU A 90 -2.73 -18.99 -6.77
CA GLU A 90 -1.80 -17.98 -7.26
C GLU A 90 -2.10 -16.57 -6.71
N LEU A 91 -3.37 -16.14 -6.71
CA LEU A 91 -3.74 -14.80 -6.26
C LEU A 91 -3.62 -14.66 -4.74
N GLN A 92 -3.94 -15.73 -4.01
CA GLN A 92 -3.70 -15.79 -2.56
C GLN A 92 -2.21 -15.64 -2.25
N HIS A 93 -1.34 -16.37 -2.96
CA HIS A 93 0.09 -16.27 -2.78
C HIS A 93 0.63 -14.86 -3.07
N ARG A 94 0.18 -14.22 -4.16
CA ARG A 94 0.55 -12.83 -4.46
C ARG A 94 0.07 -11.85 -3.39
N GLY A 95 -1.12 -12.05 -2.84
CA GLY A 95 -1.62 -11.24 -1.72
C GLY A 95 -0.74 -11.39 -0.47
N GLU A 96 -0.33 -12.60 -0.13
CA GLU A 96 0.59 -12.85 1.00
C GLU A 96 1.97 -12.20 0.79
N GLU A 97 2.53 -12.30 -0.41
CA GLU A 97 3.79 -11.62 -0.77
C GLU A 97 3.67 -10.08 -0.65
N GLU A 98 2.53 -9.53 -1.07
CA GLU A 98 2.25 -8.10 -0.97
C GLU A 98 2.15 -7.64 0.50
N ASP A 99 1.49 -8.42 1.36
CA ASP A 99 1.36 -8.14 2.79
C ASP A 99 2.72 -8.18 3.51
N ASP A 100 3.56 -9.19 3.22
CA ASP A 100 4.92 -9.28 3.77
C ASP A 100 5.78 -8.09 3.33
N LEU A 101 5.71 -7.70 2.04
CA LEU A 101 6.42 -6.53 1.54
C LEU A 101 5.93 -5.23 2.20
N CYS A 102 4.61 -5.05 2.33
CA CYS A 102 4.01 -3.90 3.00
C CYS A 102 4.49 -3.78 4.45
N ALA A 103 4.49 -4.89 5.20
CA ALA A 103 4.98 -4.95 6.57
C ALA A 103 6.48 -4.59 6.67
N ARG A 104 7.31 -5.09 5.75
CA ARG A 104 8.75 -4.75 5.70
C ARG A 104 8.98 -3.28 5.40
N VAL A 105 8.25 -2.70 4.45
CA VAL A 105 8.35 -1.27 4.13
C VAL A 105 7.93 -0.41 5.33
N HIS A 106 6.85 -0.75 6.02
CA HIS A 106 6.47 -0.06 7.26
C HIS A 106 7.60 -0.08 8.31
N ARG A 107 8.20 -1.26 8.54
CA ARG A 107 9.32 -1.40 9.48
C ARG A 107 10.54 -0.63 9.03
N TRP A 108 10.87 -0.61 7.75
CA TRP A 108 11.95 0.21 7.23
C TRP A 108 11.68 1.70 7.46
N LEU A 109 10.49 2.17 7.08
CA LEU A 109 10.14 3.58 7.22
C LEU A 109 10.21 4.04 8.69
N ASN A 110 9.69 3.24 9.62
CA ASN A 110 9.51 3.62 11.02
C ASN A 110 10.67 3.24 11.96
N LEU A 111 11.40 2.18 11.64
CA LEU A 111 12.46 1.62 12.50
C LEU A 111 13.84 1.57 11.81
N ASP A 112 13.93 2.05 10.56
CA ASP A 112 15.13 2.01 9.72
C ASP A 112 15.67 0.60 9.44
N LEU A 113 14.78 -0.40 9.47
CA LEU A 113 15.10 -1.81 9.21
C LEU A 113 14.98 -2.13 7.71
N TRP A 114 16.02 -1.79 6.94
CA TRP A 114 16.12 -2.16 5.52
C TRP A 114 16.38 -3.66 5.33
N SER A 115 15.83 -4.26 4.26
CA SER A 115 16.09 -5.64 3.87
C SER A 115 16.23 -5.79 2.34
N GLU A 116 16.89 -6.86 1.89
CA GLU A 116 17.14 -7.14 0.46
C GLU A 116 15.83 -7.27 -0.33
N GLU A 117 14.76 -7.79 0.29
CA GLU A 117 13.45 -7.95 -0.35
C GLU A 117 12.78 -6.60 -0.68
N ILE A 118 13.16 -5.52 0.00
CA ILE A 118 12.69 -4.15 -0.31
C ILE A 118 13.40 -3.62 -1.56
N GLU A 119 14.55 -4.18 -1.95
CA GLU A 119 15.29 -3.74 -3.14
C GLU A 119 14.49 -3.94 -4.42
N VAL A 120 13.51 -4.85 -4.42
CA VAL A 120 12.55 -5.02 -5.53
C VAL A 120 11.78 -3.73 -5.85
N LEU A 121 11.63 -2.82 -4.86
CA LEU A 121 10.95 -1.54 -5.00
C LEU A 121 11.85 -0.42 -5.52
N LEU A 122 13.16 -0.66 -5.67
CA LEU A 122 14.07 0.30 -6.30
C LEU A 122 13.74 0.36 -7.80
N SER A 123 12.70 1.14 -8.10
CA SER A 123 12.21 1.35 -9.44
C SER A 123 13.17 2.22 -10.23
N ARG A 124 13.40 1.89 -11.52
CA ARG A 124 13.88 2.75 -12.63
C ARG A 124 14.72 4.00 -12.29
N GLY A 125 15.73 3.85 -11.43
CA GLY A 125 16.67 4.92 -11.11
C GLY A 125 16.36 5.77 -9.87
N MET A 126 15.34 5.43 -9.08
CA MET A 126 15.24 5.93 -7.71
C MET A 126 16.22 5.17 -6.81
N ASP A 127 17.05 5.91 -6.09
CA ASP A 127 17.81 5.31 -5.01
C ASP A 127 16.95 5.08 -3.75
N LYS A 128 17.54 4.43 -2.75
CA LYS A 128 16.87 4.10 -1.48
C LYS A 128 16.31 5.34 -0.76
N TYR A 129 17.03 6.45 -0.78
CA TYR A 129 16.63 7.67 -0.09
C TYR A 129 15.51 8.39 -0.86
N GLU A 130 15.62 8.46 -2.18
CA GLU A 130 14.57 8.99 -3.05
C GLU A 130 13.27 8.20 -2.90
N LEU A 131 13.34 6.87 -2.85
CA LEU A 131 12.19 6.01 -2.58
C LEU A 131 11.59 6.29 -1.20
N ARG A 132 12.43 6.46 -0.18
CA ARG A 132 11.98 6.76 1.19
C ARG A 132 11.21 8.08 1.24
N ASP A 133 11.78 9.11 0.64
CA ASP A 133 11.22 10.46 0.62
C ASP A 133 9.91 10.47 -0.18
N PHE A 134 9.85 9.77 -1.31
CA PHE A 134 8.62 9.57 -2.07
C PHE A 134 7.53 8.91 -1.24
N LEU A 135 7.82 7.76 -0.61
CA LEU A 135 6.84 7.05 0.21
C LEU A 135 6.36 7.91 1.39
N ARG A 136 7.26 8.68 2.03
CA ARG A 136 6.88 9.60 3.11
C ARG A 136 5.96 10.71 2.61
N ALA A 137 6.29 11.35 1.49
CA ALA A 137 5.45 12.38 0.88
C ALA A 137 4.06 11.84 0.48
N VAL A 138 3.96 10.59 0.03
CA VAL A 138 2.67 9.92 -0.20
C VAL A 138 1.91 9.74 1.12
N LEU A 139 2.52 9.14 2.14
CA LEU A 139 1.86 8.85 3.42
C LEU A 139 1.44 10.11 4.19
N GLU A 140 2.17 11.22 4.02
CA GLU A 140 1.84 12.53 4.57
C GLU A 140 0.76 13.26 3.74
N GLY A 141 0.37 12.69 2.60
CA GLY A 141 -0.66 13.22 1.73
C GLY A 141 -0.21 14.43 0.91
N GLU A 142 1.10 14.63 0.74
CA GLU A 142 1.67 15.61 -0.18
C GLU A 142 1.54 15.13 -1.63
N ILE A 143 1.73 13.83 -1.84
CA ILE A 143 1.49 13.15 -3.12
C ILE A 143 0.20 12.34 -3.00
N ARG A 144 -0.82 12.70 -3.80
CA ARG A 144 -2.15 12.06 -3.76
C ARG A 144 -2.55 11.38 -5.06
N ARG A 145 -1.79 11.60 -6.12
CA ARG A 145 -1.99 10.96 -7.41
C ARG A 145 -0.74 10.17 -7.72
N ILE A 146 -0.86 8.85 -7.68
CA ILE A 146 0.21 7.92 -7.97
C ILE A 146 -0.12 7.31 -9.33
N GLU A 147 0.81 7.39 -10.26
CA GLU A 147 0.63 6.92 -11.63
C GLU A 147 1.58 5.77 -11.91
N MET A 148 1.21 4.91 -12.85
CA MET A 148 2.08 3.83 -13.29
C MET A 148 3.41 4.41 -13.79
N PRO A 149 4.55 3.82 -13.39
CA PRO A 149 5.82 4.25 -13.94
C PRO A 149 5.79 4.04 -15.45
N LEU A 150 5.95 5.12 -16.21
CA LEU A 150 5.99 5.09 -17.69
C LEU A 150 6.99 4.03 -18.12
N ILE A 151 6.50 2.90 -18.62
CA ILE A 151 7.36 1.89 -19.25
C ILE A 151 7.86 2.56 -20.52
N SER A 152 9.05 3.15 -20.46
CA SER A 152 9.79 3.43 -21.67
C SER A 152 10.00 2.09 -22.34
N SER A 153 9.15 1.80 -23.31
CA SER A 153 9.31 0.73 -24.26
C SER A 153 10.62 0.99 -24.99
N HIS A 154 11.73 0.55 -24.40
CA HIS A 154 12.93 0.29 -25.16
C HIS A 154 12.59 -0.92 -26.03
N SER A 155 12.07 -0.61 -27.21
CA SER A 155 12.07 -1.49 -28.36
C SER A 155 13.52 -1.93 -28.58
N ASN A 156 13.81 -3.19 -28.31
CA ASN A 156 14.92 -3.89 -28.96
C ASN A 156 14.49 -4.28 -30.37
#